data_AF-A0AAD4X388-F1
#
_entry.id   AF-A0AAD4X388-F1
#
_cell.length_a   1.000
_cell.length_b   1.000
_cell.length_c   1.000
_cell.angle_alpha   90.00
_cell.angle_beta   90.00
_cell.angle_gamma   90.00
#
_symmetry.space_group_name_H-M   'P 1'
#
loop_
_entity.id
_entity.type
_entity.pdbx_description
1 polymer ?
#
loop_
_entity_poly.entity_id
_entity_poly.type
_entity_poly.pdbx_seq_one_letter_code
_entity_poly.pdbx_strand_id
1 'polypeptide(L)'
;MDIEEPVISRKIENVRYHLTYAKLYNEKSLALITDDSSNRTQHPLTSQLNLKTIVSNTNNWSTSVTLKVGVKTIGTLGVLLISSGSLEISAEGIKSWERGEMKTKKP
;
A
#
# COMPACT_ATOMS: atom_id res chain seq x y z
N MET A 1 42.37 13.94 -8.22
CA MET A 1 41.64 12.69 -8.49
C MET A 1 40.83 12.40 -7.26
N ASP A 2 39.54 12.69 -7.29
CA ASP A 2 38.64 12.38 -6.17
C ASP A 2 38.25 10.91 -6.25
N ILE A 3 38.64 10.15 -5.24
CA ILE A 3 38.22 8.75 -5.07
C ILE A 3 36.94 8.79 -4.24
N GLU A 4 35.80 8.57 -4.89
CA GLU A 4 34.54 8.35 -4.15
C GLU A 4 34.45 6.88 -3.73
N GLU A 5 34.27 6.65 -2.44
CA GLU A 5 34.00 5.30 -1.91
C GLU A 5 32.67 4.75 -2.45
N PRO A 6 32.63 3.46 -2.86
CA PRO A 6 31.41 2.83 -3.34
C PRO A 6 30.43 2.61 -2.18
N VAL A 7 29.28 3.28 -2.23
CA VAL A 7 28.19 3.04 -1.28
C VAL A 7 27.38 1.82 -1.73
N ILE A 8 27.49 0.71 -1.00
CA ILE A 8 26.85 -0.58 -1.36
C ILE A 8 25.39 -0.65 -0.87
N SER A 9 25.12 -0.05 0.29
CA SER A 9 23.76 -0.05 0.86
C SER A 9 23.47 1.24 1.64
N ARG A 10 22.18 1.54 1.81
CA ARG A 10 21.70 2.68 2.60
C ARG A 10 20.53 2.26 3.48
N LYS A 11 20.56 2.75 4.71
CA LYS A 11 19.47 2.63 5.67
C LYS A 11 18.69 3.95 5.72
N ILE A 12 17.38 3.89 5.58
CA ILE A 12 16.47 5.03 5.77
C ILE A 12 15.80 4.86 7.12
N GLU A 13 15.92 5.89 7.95
CA GLU A 13 15.38 5.95 9.31
C GLU A 13 14.59 7.25 9.51
N ASN A 14 13.77 7.29 10.57
CA ASN A 14 12.95 8.45 10.94
C ASN A 14 12.07 8.98 9.79
N VAL A 15 11.41 8.08 9.08
CA VAL A 15 10.44 8.45 8.05
C VAL A 15 9.26 9.16 8.71
N ARG A 16 8.99 10.40 8.26
CA ARG A 16 7.88 11.22 8.75
C ARG A 16 6.81 11.34 7.68
N TYR A 17 5.57 11.08 8.07
CA TYR A 17 4.42 11.15 7.18
C TYR A 17 3.69 12.48 7.37
N HIS A 18 3.64 13.29 6.33
CA HIS A 18 2.84 14.51 6.32
C HIS A 18 1.44 14.22 5.76
N LEU A 19 0.61 13.55 6.58
CA LEU A 19 -0.73 13.10 6.19
C LEU A 19 -1.67 14.26 5.81
N THR A 20 -1.41 15.48 6.29
CA THR A 20 -2.16 16.70 5.93
C THR A 20 -2.06 17.06 4.44
N TYR A 21 -1.02 16.61 3.73
CA TYR A 21 -0.86 16.83 2.29
C TYR A 21 -1.24 15.62 1.44
N ALA A 22 -1.69 14.54 2.07
CA ALA A 22 -2.08 13.34 1.35
C ALA A 22 -3.36 13.58 0.55
N LYS A 23 -3.44 12.94 -0.61
CA LYS A 23 -4.55 13.10 -1.56
C LYS A 23 -5.13 11.75 -1.90
N LEU A 24 -6.46 11.67 -1.91
CA LEU A 24 -7.19 10.52 -2.38
C LEU A 24 -7.48 10.69 -3.87
N TYR A 25 -7.09 9.71 -4.67
CA TYR A 25 -7.32 9.69 -6.11
C TYR A 25 -8.13 8.46 -6.51
N ASN A 26 -9.00 8.61 -7.49
CA ASN A 26 -9.74 7.52 -8.13
C ASN A 26 -10.52 6.63 -7.16
N GLU A 27 -11.05 7.19 -6.07
CA GLU A 27 -11.92 6.45 -5.16
C GLU A 27 -13.15 5.95 -5.91
N LYS A 28 -13.42 4.65 -5.78
CA LYS A 28 -14.57 3.98 -6.38
C LYS A 28 -15.09 2.92 -5.43
N SER A 29 -16.40 2.91 -5.22
CA SER A 29 -17.08 1.82 -4.53
C SER A 29 -17.11 0.59 -5.43
N LEU A 30 -16.68 -0.56 -4.90
CA LEU A 30 -16.71 -1.84 -5.60
C LEU A 30 -17.53 -2.84 -4.79
N ALA A 31 -18.56 -3.42 -5.41
CA ALA A 31 -19.31 -4.51 -4.80
C ALA A 31 -18.41 -5.76 -4.78
N LEU A 32 -18.06 -6.22 -3.58
CA LEU A 32 -17.22 -7.41 -3.39
C LEU A 32 -18.04 -8.71 -3.55
N ILE A 33 -19.34 -8.65 -3.25
CA ILE A 33 -20.30 -9.72 -3.45
C ILE A 33 -21.67 -9.11 -3.73
N THR A 34 -22.43 -9.73 -4.61
CA THR A 34 -23.84 -9.42 -4.87
C THR A 34 -24.60 -10.72 -4.78
N ASP A 35 -25.68 -10.73 -3.99
CA ASP A 35 -26.59 -11.88 -3.84
C ASP A 35 -28.02 -11.36 -3.89
N ASP A 36 -28.87 -12.05 -4.65
CA ASP A 36 -30.27 -11.70 -4.83
C ASP A 36 -31.15 -12.64 -4.01
N SER A 37 -31.93 -12.08 -3.07
CA SER A 37 -32.87 -12.85 -2.27
C SER A 37 -34.27 -12.25 -2.36
N SER A 38 -35.28 -13.10 -2.56
CA SER A 38 -36.68 -12.68 -2.59
C SER A 38 -37.52 -13.55 -1.67
N ASN A 39 -38.32 -12.93 -0.80
CA ASN A 39 -39.30 -13.63 0.04
C ASN A 39 -40.67 -13.57 -0.64
N ARG A 40 -41.23 -14.72 -1.01
CA ARG A 40 -42.56 -14.84 -1.65
C ARG A 40 -43.63 -15.35 -0.68
N THR A 41 -43.36 -15.33 0.62
CA THR A 41 -44.25 -15.86 1.66
C THR A 41 -44.72 -14.77 2.61
N GLN A 42 -45.79 -15.04 3.37
CA GLN A 42 -46.28 -14.12 4.43
C GLN A 42 -45.50 -14.29 5.75
N HIS A 43 -44.48 -15.16 5.78
CA HIS A 43 -43.68 -15.43 6.97
C HIS A 43 -42.27 -14.83 6.83
N PRO A 44 -41.60 -14.48 7.94
CA PRO A 44 -40.22 -14.02 7.90
C PRO A 44 -39.28 -15.08 7.31
N LEU A 45 -38.42 -14.67 6.38
CA LEU A 45 -37.34 -15.49 5.81
C LEU A 45 -36.01 -14.89 6.26
N THR A 46 -35.14 -15.73 6.84
CA THR A 46 -33.77 -15.34 7.19
C THR A 46 -32.80 -15.95 6.18
N SER A 47 -31.93 -15.12 5.61
CA SER A 47 -30.84 -15.56 4.73
C SER A 47 -29.50 -15.11 5.32
N GLN A 48 -28.47 -15.93 5.16
CA GLN A 48 -27.13 -15.64 5.65
C GLN A 48 -26.17 -15.49 4.48
N LEU A 49 -25.51 -14.33 4.39
CA LEU A 49 -24.47 -14.06 3.41
C LEU A 49 -23.09 -14.13 4.09
N ASN A 50 -22.19 -14.98 3.58
CA ASN A 50 -20.82 -15.09 4.07
C ASN A 50 -19.85 -14.49 3.05
N LEU A 51 -19.18 -13.40 3.43
CA LEU A 51 -18.19 -12.74 2.57
C LEU A 51 -16.77 -13.09 3.04
N LYS A 52 -16.02 -13.79 2.18
CA LYS A 52 -14.57 -13.99 2.32
C LYS A 52 -13.86 -13.42 1.10
N THR A 53 -13.14 -12.32 1.28
CA THR A 53 -12.42 -11.64 0.20
C THR A 53 -10.97 -11.35 0.60
N ILE A 54 -10.08 -11.35 -0.38
CA ILE A 54 -8.68 -10.93 -0.22
C ILE A 54 -8.51 -9.60 -0.95
N VAL A 55 -8.20 -8.54 -0.21
CA VAL A 55 -7.85 -7.23 -0.78
C VAL A 55 -6.33 -7.07 -0.76
N SER A 56 -5.73 -6.84 -1.93
CA SER A 56 -4.28 -6.61 -2.05
C SER A 56 -4.00 -5.11 -2.10
N ASN A 57 -3.24 -4.61 -1.12
CA ASN A 57 -2.82 -3.21 -1.07
C ASN A 57 -1.39 -3.07 -1.60
N THR A 58 -1.13 -1.99 -2.36
CA THR A 58 0.19 -1.68 -2.92
C THR A 58 0.71 -0.38 -2.33
N ASN A 59 1.89 -0.43 -1.72
CA ASN A 59 2.63 0.76 -1.27
C ASN A 59 3.85 0.96 -2.15
N ASN A 60 4.00 2.16 -2.71
CA ASN A 60 5.13 2.53 -3.56
C ASN A 60 5.89 3.72 -2.97
N TRP A 61 7.21 3.71 -3.10
CA TRP A 61 8.11 4.74 -2.57
C TRP A 61 8.94 5.34 -3.69
N SER A 62 8.78 6.64 -3.91
CA SER A 62 9.60 7.42 -4.83
C SER A 62 10.57 8.32 -4.06
N THR A 63 11.55 8.84 -4.78
CA THR A 63 12.72 9.50 -4.22
C THR A 63 13.17 10.58 -5.19
N SER A 64 13.41 11.79 -4.68
CA SER A 64 13.80 12.94 -5.50
C SER A 64 15.31 13.10 -5.65
N VAL A 65 16.12 12.30 -4.93
CA VAL A 65 17.58 12.41 -4.96
C VAL A 65 18.15 11.46 -6.00
N THR A 66 19.01 11.99 -6.87
CA THR A 66 19.83 11.22 -7.81
C THR A 66 20.79 10.34 -7.02
N LEU A 67 20.50 9.04 -6.91
CA LEU A 67 21.39 8.04 -6.33
C LEU A 67 21.87 7.08 -7.40
N LYS A 68 23.14 6.68 -7.30
CA LYS A 68 23.77 5.73 -8.23
C LYS A 68 22.95 4.42 -8.27
N VAL A 69 22.77 3.87 -9.47
CA VAL A 69 22.08 2.60 -9.72
C VAL A 69 22.82 1.46 -9.01
N GLY A 70 22.09 0.48 -8.46
CA GLY A 70 22.68 -0.71 -7.82
C GLY A 70 22.88 -0.60 -6.29
N VAL A 71 22.51 0.52 -5.68
CA VAL A 71 22.55 0.67 -4.21
C VAL A 71 21.32 0.05 -3.57
N LYS A 72 21.51 -0.92 -2.67
CA LYS A 72 20.42 -1.53 -1.90
C LYS A 72 19.92 -0.55 -0.84
N THR A 73 18.60 -0.30 -0.81
CA THR A 73 17.98 0.56 0.22
C THR A 73 17.12 -0.28 1.15
N ILE A 74 17.24 -0.05 2.46
CA ILE A 74 16.46 -0.72 3.50
C ILE A 74 15.88 0.35 4.42
N GLY A 75 14.61 0.23 4.79
CA GLY A 75 13.99 1.14 5.74
C GLY A 75 12.79 0.52 6.44
N THR A 76 12.48 1.02 7.64
CA THR A 76 11.22 0.73 8.33
C THR A 76 10.17 1.72 7.85
N LEU A 77 9.15 1.21 7.16
CA LEU A 77 8.15 2.02 6.48
C LEU A 77 6.76 1.62 6.98
N GLY A 78 5.97 2.63 7.31
CA GLY A 78 4.55 2.56 7.60
C GLY A 78 3.70 2.17 6.38
N VAL A 79 2.63 1.44 6.64
CA VAL A 79 1.52 1.14 5.72
C VAL A 79 0.42 2.15 5.99
N LEU A 80 0.09 2.96 4.98
CA LEU A 80 -1.05 3.88 5.09
C LEU A 80 -2.36 3.13 4.86
N LEU A 81 -3.38 3.47 5.64
CA LEU A 81 -4.75 3.00 5.50
C LEU A 81 -5.69 4.21 5.57
N ILE A 82 -6.83 4.09 4.91
CA ILE A 82 -7.95 5.03 5.06
C ILE A 82 -8.94 4.37 6.03
N SER A 83 -9.16 5.03 7.18
CA SER A 83 -10.07 4.57 8.22
C SER A 83 -11.07 5.68 8.52
N SER A 84 -12.37 5.40 8.40
CA SER A 84 -13.45 6.35 8.75
C SER A 84 -13.30 7.77 8.15
N GLY A 85 -12.76 7.87 6.93
CA GLY A 85 -12.55 9.16 6.24
C GLY A 85 -11.26 9.90 6.61
N SER A 86 -10.42 9.32 7.48
CA SER A 86 -9.10 9.83 7.83
C SER A 86 -7.98 8.90 7.32
N LEU A 87 -6.83 9.47 7.01
CA LEU A 87 -5.63 8.70 6.68
C LEU A 87 -4.84 8.40 7.94
N GLU A 88 -4.45 7.15 8.11
CA GLU A 88 -3.74 6.65 9.29
C GLU A 88 -2.61 5.71 8.87
N ILE A 89 -1.65 5.50 9.76
CA ILE A 89 -0.59 4.50 9.58
C ILE A 89 -1.00 3.28 10.40
N SER A 90 -1.28 2.16 9.72
CA SER A 90 -1.85 0.97 10.37
C SER A 90 -0.80 0.01 10.92
N ALA A 91 0.40 0.00 10.32
CA ALA A 91 1.50 -0.86 10.73
C ALA A 91 2.82 -0.32 10.20
N GLU A 92 3.93 -0.67 10.85
CA GLU A 92 5.28 -0.42 10.35
C GLU A 92 5.98 -1.74 10.03
N GLY A 93 6.74 -1.76 8.93
CA GLY A 93 7.47 -2.96 8.52
C GLY A 93 8.79 -2.64 7.85
N ILE A 94 9.77 -3.52 8.03
CA ILE A 94 11.06 -3.43 7.35
C ILE A 94 10.84 -3.80 5.88
N LYS A 95 11.25 -2.91 4.98
CA LYS A 95 11.22 -3.09 3.53
C LYS A 95 12.61 -2.89 2.96
N SER A 96 12.97 -3.75 2.01
CA SER A 96 14.19 -3.61 1.22
C SER A 96 13.85 -3.56 -0.25
N TRP A 97 14.48 -2.67 -0.99
CA TRP A 97 14.34 -2.59 -2.44
C TRP A 97 15.67 -2.21 -3.09
N GLU A 98 15.87 -2.69 -4.30
CA GLU A 98 17.01 -2.31 -5.13
C GLU A 98 16.61 -1.15 -6.03
N ARG A 99 17.43 -0.11 -6.05
CA ARG A 99 17.18 1.09 -6.84
C ARG A 99 17.81 0.90 -8.22
N GLY A 100 16.97 0.77 -9.27
CA GLY A 100 17.42 0.61 -10.65
C GLY A 100 16.60 -0.35 -11.51
N GLU A 101 15.82 -1.24 -10.90
CA GLU A 101 14.92 -2.11 -11.65
C GLU A 101 13.48 -1.63 -11.51
N MET A 102 12.94 -1.07 -12.59
CA MET A 102 11.51 -0.90 -12.75
C MET A 102 10.91 -2.31 -12.85
N LYS A 103 10.61 -2.94 -11.70
CA LYS A 103 9.90 -4.22 -11.67
C LYS A 103 8.44 -3.96 -12.04
N THR A 104 8.18 -3.89 -13.35
CA THR A 104 6.83 -4.10 -13.89
C THR A 104 6.45 -5.53 -13.54
N LYS A 105 5.69 -5.71 -12.46
CA LYS A 105 4.97 -6.96 -12.24
C LYS A 105 3.82 -6.95 -13.23
N LYS A 106 3.97 -7.67 -14.35
CA LYS A 106 2.84 -7.95 -15.25
C LYS A 106 1.77 -8.77 -14.49
N PRO A 107 0.49 -8.59 -14.85
CA PRO A 107 -0.64 -9.29 -14.25
C PRO A 107 -0.53 -10.80 -14.40
#